data_AF-A0A9E1XNM5-F1
#
_entry.id   AF-A0A9E1XNM5-F1
#
_cell.length_a   1.000
_cell.length_b   1.000
_cell.length_c   1.000
_cell.angle_alpha   90.00
_cell.angle_beta   90.00
_cell.angle_gamma   90.00
#
_symmetry.space_group_name_H-M   'P 1'
#
loop_
_entity.id
_entity.type
_entity.pdbx_description
1 polymer ?
#
loop_
_entity_poly.entity_id
_entity_poly.type
_entity_poly.pdbx_seq_one_letter_code
_entity_poly.pdbx_strand_id
1 'polypeptide(L)'
;LAATLSSADTCLLTVASVVELDLCGRRHDERQQRQFGRVFVVLAGGLAAWVAWWNPKIIPNLLLAYAFYAGGLLAPLLLLRFPDVARRIPQPAVWSAIAVGGGLPIGLLLSRTVSDYAVAGLWGCLCSTGILLVGWLARVGMAEDAT
;
A
#
# COMPACT_ATOMS: atom_id res chain seq x y z
N LEU A 1 8.91 24.68 -11.03
CA LEU A 1 10.14 24.24 -10.32
C LEU A 1 10.03 24.42 -8.81
N ALA A 2 9.76 25.62 -8.28
CA ALA A 2 9.55 25.81 -6.83
C ALA A 2 8.38 24.96 -6.28
N ALA A 3 7.24 24.92 -6.96
CA ALA A 3 6.09 24.09 -6.55
C ALA A 3 6.38 22.58 -6.56
N THR A 4 7.12 22.09 -7.57
CA THR A 4 7.51 20.67 -7.68
C THR A 4 8.57 20.28 -6.64
N LEU A 5 9.50 21.18 -6.32
CA LEU A 5 10.48 20.99 -5.24
C LEU A 5 9.79 21.00 -3.86
N SER A 6 8.84 21.91 -3.64
CA SER A 6 8.09 21.95 -2.38
C SER A 6 7.20 20.72 -2.17
N SER A 7 6.58 20.19 -3.23
CA SER A 7 5.80 18.93 -3.12
C SER A 7 6.69 17.70 -2.97
N ALA A 8 7.88 17.69 -3.57
CA ALA A 8 8.88 16.65 -3.33
C ALA A 8 9.37 16.64 -1.87
N ASP A 9 9.62 17.82 -1.29
CA ASP A 9 10.02 17.98 0.11
C ASP A 9 8.94 17.43 1.06
N THR A 10 7.67 17.81 0.84
CA THR A 10 6.54 17.28 1.61
C THR A 10 6.42 15.76 1.47
N CYS A 11 6.59 15.18 0.27
CA CYS A 11 6.56 13.73 0.08
C CYS A 11 7.70 13.01 0.81
N LEU A 12 8.94 13.52 0.72
CA LEU A 12 10.09 12.91 1.40
C LEU A 12 9.93 12.98 2.92
N LEU A 13 9.49 14.11 3.46
CA LEU A 13 9.20 14.25 4.89
C LEU A 13 8.05 13.33 5.34
N THR A 14 7.03 13.14 4.50
CA THR A 14 5.92 12.22 4.80
C THR A 14 6.40 10.77 4.83
N VAL A 15 7.19 10.34 3.83
CA VAL A 15 7.78 8.99 3.80
C VAL A 15 8.71 8.78 5.00
N ALA A 16 9.53 9.78 5.36
CA ALA A 16 10.37 9.74 6.55
C ALA A 16 9.55 9.47 7.81
N SER A 17 8.48 10.24 7.99
CA SER A 17 7.64 10.19 9.18
C SER A 17 6.89 8.85 9.28
N VAL A 18 6.36 8.35 8.16
CA VAL A 18 5.67 7.05 8.11
C VAL A 18 6.66 5.94 8.47
N VAL A 19 7.85 5.92 7.87
CA VAL A 19 8.86 4.90 8.16
C VAL A 19 9.37 5.00 9.59
N GLU A 20 9.60 6.22 10.09
CA GLU A 20 10.07 6.42 11.46
C GLU A 20 9.04 5.89 12.49
N LEU A 21 7.76 6.19 12.29
CA LEU A 21 6.68 5.76 13.19
C LEU A 21 6.35 4.27 13.08
N ASP A 22 6.34 3.74 11.85
CA ASP A 22 5.85 2.37 11.56
C ASP A 22 6.97 1.32 11.68
N LEU A 23 8.20 1.63 11.24
CA LEU A 23 9.34 0.70 11.27
C LEU A 23 10.18 0.81 12.54
N CYS A 24 10.43 2.00 13.05
CA CYS A 24 11.32 2.18 14.21
C CYS A 24 10.57 1.94 15.53
N GLY A 25 9.26 2.15 15.55
CA GLY A 25 8.44 2.04 16.74
C GLY A 25 8.86 3.02 17.85
N ARG A 26 7.96 3.28 18.80
CA ARG A 26 8.17 4.21 19.93
C ARG A 26 9.29 3.82 20.92
N ARG A 27 10.12 2.83 20.61
CA ARG A 27 11.07 2.18 21.54
C ARG A 27 12.53 2.60 21.38
N HIS A 28 12.88 3.37 20.35
CA HIS A 28 14.26 3.85 20.17
C HIS A 28 14.50 5.23 20.81
N ASP A 29 15.75 5.43 21.24
CA ASP A 29 16.25 6.70 21.76
C ASP A 29 16.15 7.79 20.66
N GLU A 30 15.75 9.01 21.02
CA GLU A 30 15.42 10.10 20.08
C GLU A 30 16.56 10.39 19.08
N ARG A 31 17.81 10.18 19.51
CA ARG A 31 19.00 10.36 18.67
C ARG A 31 19.12 9.31 17.58
N GLN A 32 18.84 8.04 17.90
CA GLN A 32 18.87 6.95 16.92
C GLN A 32 17.69 7.09 15.96
N GLN A 33 16.51 7.45 16.47
CA GLN A 33 15.31 7.62 15.67
C GLN A 33 15.49 8.69 14.56
N ARG A 34 16.08 9.85 14.92
CA ARG A 34 16.41 10.92 13.95
C ARG A 34 17.46 10.49 12.91
N GLN A 35 18.46 9.71 13.30
CA GLN A 35 19.48 9.21 12.37
C GLN A 35 18.87 8.21 11.38
N PHE A 36 18.03 7.29 11.86
CA PHE A 36 17.30 6.35 11.01
C PHE A 36 16.39 7.08 10.02
N GLY A 37 15.57 8.03 10.47
CA GLY A 37 14.71 8.82 9.59
C GLY A 37 15.50 9.52 8.48
N ARG A 38 16.66 10.10 8.81
CA ARG A 38 17.53 10.78 7.83
C ARG A 38 18.14 9.83 6.80
N VAL A 39 18.56 8.63 7.21
CA VAL A 39 19.06 7.60 6.28
C VAL A 39 17.95 7.13 5.35
N PHE A 40 16.75 6.90 5.87
CA PHE A 40 15.60 6.51 5.05
C PHE A 40 15.18 7.57 4.04
N VAL A 41 15.24 8.85 4.41
CA VAL A 41 15.00 9.95 3.45
C VAL A 41 15.99 9.93 2.30
N VAL A 42 17.28 9.78 2.61
CA VAL A 42 18.34 9.72 1.59
C VAL A 42 18.15 8.49 0.69
N LEU A 43 17.81 7.34 1.27
CA LEU A 43 17.52 6.12 0.51
C LEU A 43 16.27 6.28 -0.37
N ALA A 44 15.17 6.79 0.18
CA ALA A 44 13.92 6.99 -0.55
C ALA A 44 14.08 7.99 -1.71
N GLY A 45 14.77 9.11 -1.45
CA GLY A 45 15.11 10.10 -2.48
C GLY A 45 16.06 9.53 -3.54
N GLY A 46 17.07 8.75 -3.13
CA GLY A 46 17.98 8.06 -4.04
C GLY A 46 17.28 7.03 -4.93
N LEU A 47 16.38 6.23 -4.36
CA LEU A 47 15.55 5.29 -5.11
C LEU A 47 14.61 6.00 -6.08
N ALA A 48 13.99 7.11 -5.67
CA ALA A 48 13.15 7.91 -6.55
C ALA A 48 13.95 8.47 -7.73
N ALA A 49 15.17 8.97 -7.49
CA ALA A 49 16.07 9.45 -8.54
C ALA A 49 16.51 8.30 -9.49
N TRP A 50 16.80 7.12 -8.94
CA TRP A 50 17.11 5.93 -9.74
C TRP A 50 15.95 5.56 -10.66
N VAL A 51 14.72 5.47 -10.13
CA VAL A 51 13.52 5.14 -10.91
C VAL A 51 13.28 6.19 -12.00
N ALA A 52 13.49 7.47 -11.70
CA ALA A 52 13.38 8.56 -12.68
C ALA A 52 14.40 8.43 -13.82
N TRP A 53 15.61 7.94 -13.55
CA TRP A 53 16.61 7.69 -14.58
C TRP A 53 16.21 6.51 -15.48
N TRP A 54 15.66 5.43 -14.90
CA TRP A 54 15.26 4.25 -15.67
C TRP A 54 14.00 4.48 -16.51
N ASN A 55 12.99 5.16 -15.97
CA ASN A 55 11.72 5.42 -16.62
C ASN A 55 11.35 6.90 -16.54
N PRO A 56 11.65 7.71 -17.57
CA PRO A 56 11.35 9.15 -17.55
C PRO A 56 9.86 9.48 -17.72
N LYS A 57 8.99 8.47 -17.90
CA LYS A 57 7.55 8.67 -18.10
C LYS A 57 6.83 8.83 -16.76
N ILE A 58 6.56 10.08 -16.38
CA ILE A 58 5.95 10.43 -15.09
C ILE A 58 4.51 9.91 -14.96
N ILE A 59 3.65 10.19 -15.95
CA ILE A 59 2.22 9.86 -15.91
C ILE A 59 1.95 8.36 -15.73
N PRO A 60 2.49 7.44 -16.55
CA PRO A 60 2.21 6.02 -16.39
C PRO A 60 2.81 5.45 -15.10
N ASN A 61 3.92 6.00 -14.61
CA ASN A 61 4.51 5.57 -13.34
C ASN A 61 3.61 5.96 -12.15
N LEU A 62 3.03 7.17 -12.20
CA LEU A 62 2.04 7.61 -11.22
C LEU A 62 0.74 6.79 -11.30
N LEU A 63 0.23 6.51 -12.50
CA LEU A 63 -0.97 5.70 -12.68
C LEU A 63 -0.79 4.25 -12.20
N LEU A 64 0.39 3.67 -12.45
CA LEU A 64 0.75 2.35 -11.93
C LEU A 64 0.80 2.36 -10.40
N ALA A 65 1.48 3.34 -9.80
CA ALA A 65 1.53 3.49 -8.35
C ALA A 65 0.14 3.67 -7.74
N TYR A 66 -0.74 4.44 -8.40
CA TYR A 66 -2.11 4.62 -7.97
C TYR A 66 -2.94 3.33 -8.09
N ALA A 67 -2.78 2.57 -9.17
CA ALA A 67 -3.45 1.28 -9.35
C ALA A 67 -3.00 0.25 -8.31
N PHE A 68 -1.70 0.19 -8.02
CA PHE A 68 -1.13 -0.63 -6.95
C PHE A 68 -1.70 -0.25 -5.57
N TYR A 69 -1.68 1.04 -5.24
CA TYR A 69 -2.17 1.53 -3.96
C TYR A 69 -3.68 1.32 -3.81
N ALA A 70 -4.46 1.67 -4.83
CA ALA A 70 -5.90 1.45 -4.83
C ALA A 70 -6.23 -0.04 -4.69
N GLY A 71 -5.61 -0.90 -5.50
CA GLY A 71 -5.87 -2.34 -5.49
C GLY A 71 -5.53 -3.01 -4.15
N GLY A 72 -4.41 -2.63 -3.53
CA GLY A 72 -3.94 -3.26 -2.29
C GLY A 72 -4.53 -2.69 -1.01
N LEU A 73 -4.70 -1.36 -0.93
CA LEU A 73 -4.95 -0.67 0.34
C LEU A 73 -6.34 -0.07 0.45
N LEU A 74 -7.03 0.23 -0.66
CA LEU A 74 -8.35 0.89 -0.61
C LEU A 74 -9.38 0.08 0.17
N ALA A 75 -9.49 -1.22 -0.10
CA ALA A 75 -10.45 -2.10 0.56
C ALA A 75 -10.15 -2.30 2.07
N PRO A 76 -8.91 -2.61 2.49
CA PRO A 76 -8.54 -2.63 3.91
C PRO A 76 -8.76 -1.29 4.64
N LEU A 77 -8.47 -0.15 4.00
CA LEU A 77 -8.72 1.18 4.57
C LEU A 77 -10.20 1.47 4.76
N LEU A 78 -11.04 1.10 3.79
CA LEU A 78 -12.50 1.21 3.91
C LEU A 78 -13.03 0.32 5.04
N LEU A 79 -12.46 -0.87 5.21
CA LEU A 79 -12.83 -1.79 6.27
C LEU A 79 -12.58 -1.22 7.67
N LEU A 80 -11.53 -0.40 7.85
CA LEU A 80 -11.25 0.30 9.12
C LEU A 80 -12.39 1.21 9.57
N ARG A 81 -13.23 1.70 8.65
CA ARG A 81 -14.41 2.51 8.98
C ARG A 81 -15.48 1.71 9.73
N PHE A 82 -15.51 0.38 9.55
CA PHE A 82 -16.46 -0.56 10.14
C PHE A 82 -15.75 -1.48 11.16
N PRO A 83 -15.44 -0.98 12.36
CA PRO A 83 -14.62 -1.69 13.34
C PRO A 83 -15.22 -3.05 13.76
N ASP A 84 -16.54 -3.16 13.78
CA ASP A 84 -17.25 -4.41 14.13
C ASP A 84 -17.02 -5.54 13.12
N VAL A 85 -16.85 -5.19 11.85
CA VAL A 85 -16.55 -6.13 10.76
C VAL A 85 -15.06 -6.41 10.71
N ALA A 86 -14.24 -5.35 10.83
CA ALA A 86 -12.78 -5.46 10.81
C ALA A 86 -12.24 -6.41 11.89
N ARG A 87 -12.83 -6.37 13.10
CA ARG A 87 -12.40 -7.21 14.23
C ARG A 87 -12.68 -8.70 14.03
N ARG A 88 -13.62 -9.05 13.14
CA ARG A 88 -14.01 -10.44 12.83
C ARG A 88 -13.14 -11.07 11.75
N ILE A 89 -12.40 -10.27 10.99
CA ILE A 89 -11.58 -10.76 9.88
C ILE A 89 -10.22 -11.22 10.43
N PRO A 90 -9.72 -12.40 10.01
CA PRO A 90 -8.45 -12.89 10.49
C PRO A 90 -7.30 -12.06 9.88
N GLN A 91 -6.29 -11.73 10.69
CA GLN A 91 -5.07 -11.04 10.24
C GLN A 91 -4.48 -11.61 8.93
N PRO A 92 -4.32 -12.94 8.73
CA PRO A 92 -3.78 -13.47 7.48
C PRO A 92 -4.62 -13.13 6.24
N ALA A 93 -5.94 -12.96 6.38
CA ALA A 93 -6.80 -12.55 5.26
C ALA A 93 -6.58 -11.08 4.88
N VAL A 94 -6.26 -10.21 5.85
CA VAL A 94 -5.93 -8.81 5.57
C VAL A 94 -4.58 -8.71 4.86
N TRP A 95 -3.57 -9.44 5.32
CA TRP A 95 -2.25 -9.47 4.68
C TRP A 95 -2.32 -10.05 3.26
N SER A 96 -3.09 -11.11 3.04
CA SER A 96 -3.28 -11.67 1.70
C SER A 96 -4.08 -10.75 0.80
N ALA A 97 -5.11 -10.04 1.31
CA ALA A 97 -5.86 -9.05 0.55
C ALA A 97 -4.98 -7.87 0.09
N ILE A 98 -4.05 -7.41 0.94
CA ILE A 98 -3.08 -6.36 0.58
C ILE A 98 -2.09 -6.88 -0.48
N ALA A 99 -1.50 -8.06 -0.24
CA ALA A 99 -0.50 -8.62 -1.14
C ALA A 99 -1.07 -8.95 -2.52
N VAL A 100 -2.23 -9.61 -2.57
CA VAL A 100 -2.90 -9.99 -3.82
C VAL A 100 -3.52 -8.77 -4.49
N GLY A 101 -4.23 -7.92 -3.75
CA GLY A 101 -4.86 -6.72 -4.29
C GLY A 101 -3.87 -5.72 -4.90
N GLY A 102 -2.69 -5.56 -4.28
CA GLY A 102 -1.62 -4.71 -4.79
C GLY A 102 -0.79 -5.40 -5.89
N GLY A 103 -0.51 -6.70 -5.77
CA GLY A 103 0.28 -7.43 -6.75
C GLY A 103 -0.42 -7.64 -8.09
N LEU A 104 -1.74 -7.85 -8.07
CA LEU A 104 -2.55 -8.10 -9.26
C LEU A 104 -2.48 -6.99 -10.33
N PRO A 105 -2.63 -5.68 -10.02
CA PRO A 105 -2.52 -4.62 -11.02
C PRO A 105 -1.13 -4.58 -11.67
N ILE A 106 -0.06 -4.81 -10.91
CA ILE A 106 1.30 -4.89 -11.46
C ILE A 106 1.41 -6.08 -12.43
N GLY A 107 0.93 -7.25 -12.03
CA GLY A 107 0.95 -8.45 -12.86
C GLY A 107 0.14 -8.31 -14.16
N LEU A 108 -1.07 -7.75 -14.06
CA LEU A 108 -1.96 -7.50 -15.21
C LEU A 108 -1.35 -6.51 -16.22
N LEU A 109 -0.71 -5.45 -15.72
CA LEU A 109 -0.04 -4.45 -16.54
C LEU A 109 1.25 -4.99 -17.18
N LEU A 110 2.01 -5.82 -16.45
CA LEU A 110 3.22 -6.47 -16.98
C LEU A 110 2.90 -7.52 -18.04
N SER A 111 1.79 -8.26 -17.86
CA SER A 111 1.30 -9.27 -18.80
C SER A 111 0.68 -8.67 -20.08
N ARG A 112 0.61 -7.34 -20.21
CA ARG A 112 -0.07 -6.60 -21.31
C ARG A 112 -1.52 -7.02 -21.57
N THR A 113 -2.15 -7.72 -20.63
CA THR A 113 -3.54 -8.20 -20.76
C THR A 113 -4.52 -7.03 -20.70
N VAL A 114 -4.15 -5.97 -19.98
CA VAL A 114 -4.95 -4.75 -19.82
C VAL A 114 -4.06 -3.54 -20.11
N SER A 115 -4.47 -2.67 -21.03
CA SER A 115 -3.75 -1.43 -21.33
C SER A 115 -4.14 -0.27 -20.40
N ASP A 116 -5.29 -0.40 -19.72
CA ASP A 116 -5.85 0.64 -18.85
C ASP A 116 -5.50 0.42 -17.38
N TYR A 117 -4.71 1.34 -16.83
CA TYR A 117 -4.31 1.36 -15.41
C TYR A 117 -5.50 1.38 -14.45
N ALA A 118 -6.59 2.05 -14.83
CA ALA A 118 -7.82 2.11 -14.03
C ALA A 118 -8.49 0.75 -13.91
N VAL A 119 -8.55 -0.01 -15.00
CA VAL A 119 -9.16 -1.35 -15.02
C VAL A 119 -8.31 -2.32 -14.21
N ALA A 120 -6.98 -2.26 -14.34
CA ALA A 120 -6.07 -3.06 -13.53
C ALA A 120 -6.24 -2.79 -12.02
N GLY A 121 -6.37 -1.53 -11.61
CA GLY A 121 -6.64 -1.16 -10.22
C GLY A 121 -8.01 -1.65 -9.73
N LEU A 122 -9.04 -1.60 -10.57
CA LEU A 122 -10.39 -2.06 -10.23
C LEU A 122 -10.44 -3.58 -10.01
N TRP A 123 -9.76 -4.36 -10.85
CA TRP A 123 -9.56 -5.80 -10.63
C TRP A 123 -8.82 -6.08 -9.32
N GLY A 124 -7.77 -5.31 -9.01
CA GLY A 124 -7.06 -5.39 -7.73
C GLY A 124 -8.00 -5.16 -6.54
N CYS A 125 -8.81 -4.11 -6.59
CA CYS A 125 -9.80 -3.80 -5.56
C CYS A 125 -10.83 -4.91 -5.37
N LEU A 126 -11.37 -5.46 -6.48
CA LEU A 126 -12.35 -6.55 -6.44
C LEU A 126 -11.77 -7.83 -5.84
N CYS A 127 -10.53 -8.18 -6.17
CA CYS A 127 -9.86 -9.32 -5.57
C CYS A 127 -9.61 -9.09 -4.07
N SER A 128 -9.17 -7.88 -3.68
CA SER A 128 -8.95 -7.52 -2.29
C SER A 128 -10.24 -7.61 -1.45
N THR A 129 -11.36 -7.05 -1.94
CA THR A 129 -12.66 -7.18 -1.27
C THR A 129 -13.17 -8.61 -1.22
N GLY A 130 -12.99 -9.39 -2.30
CA GLY A 130 -13.34 -10.80 -2.33
C GLY A 130 -12.59 -11.61 -1.28
N ILE A 131 -11.29 -11.40 -1.11
CA ILE A 131 -10.47 -12.07 -0.09
C ILE A 131 -10.94 -11.68 1.32
N LEU A 132 -11.24 -10.41 1.57
CA LEU A 132 -11.76 -9.95 2.86
C LEU A 132 -13.15 -10.54 3.16
N LEU A 133 -14.01 -10.66 2.15
CA LEU A 133 -15.32 -11.30 2.28
C LEU A 133 -15.21 -12.80 2.58
N VAL A 134 -14.33 -13.52 1.89
CA VAL A 134 -14.04 -14.94 2.17
C VAL A 134 -13.47 -15.10 3.57
N GLY A 135 -12.54 -14.21 3.97
CA GLY A 135 -11.97 -14.20 5.32
C GLY A 135 -13.02 -13.92 6.41
N TRP A 136 -14.01 -13.07 6.11
CA TRP A 136 -15.13 -12.81 7.00
C TRP A 136 -16.09 -14.01 7.09
N LEU A 137 -16.48 -14.61 5.97
CA LEU A 137 -17.36 -15.78 5.91
C LEU A 137 -16.75 -17.01 6.59
N ALA A 138 -15.45 -17.28 6.36
CA ALA A 138 -14.75 -18.39 6.99
C ALA A 138 -14.73 -18.29 8.52
N ARG A 139 -14.74 -17.07 9.08
CA ARG A 139 -14.83 -16.81 10.51
C ARG A 139 -16.24 -16.95 11.07
N VAL A 140 -17.27 -16.64 10.28
CA VAL A 140 -18.68 -16.83 10.68
C VAL A 140 -19.03 -18.32 10.71
N GLY A 141 -18.65 -19.09 9.69
CA GLY A 141 -18.91 -20.53 9.65
C GLY A 141 -18.26 -21.31 10.79
N MET A 142 -17.02 -20.97 11.18
CA MET A 142 -16.37 -21.59 12.35
C MET A 142 -17.00 -21.20 13.70
N ALA A 143 -17.82 -20.15 13.76
CA ALA A 143 -18.55 -19.79 14.98
C ALA A 143 -19.84 -20.61 15.14
N GLU A 144 -20.41 -21.12 14.04
CA GLU A 144 -21.60 -21.99 14.05
C GLU A 144 -21.25 -23.45 14.38
N ASP A 145 -20.07 -23.94 13.98
CA ASP A 145 -19.61 -25.31 14.30
C ASP A 145 -19.14 -25.49 15.76
N ALA A 146 -19.04 -24.41 16.54
CA ALA A 146 -18.52 -24.42 17.91
C ALA A 146 -19.61 -24.37 19.00
N THR A 147 -20.89 -24.42 18.62
CA THR A 147 -22.07 -24.44 19.52
C THR A 147 -22.85 -25.72 19.35
#